data_AF-A0A7J6TTP1-F1
#
_entry.id   AF-A0A7J6TTP1-F1
#
_cell.length_a   1.000
_cell.length_b   1.000
_cell.length_c   1.000
_cell.angle_alpha   90.00
_cell.angle_beta   90.00
_cell.angle_gamma   90.00
#
_symmetry.space_group_name_H-M   'P 1'
#
loop_
_entity.id
_entity.type
_entity.pdbx_description
1 polymer ?
#
loop_
_entity_poly.entity_id
_entity_poly.type
_entity_poly.pdbx_seq_one_letter_code
_entity_poly.pdbx_strand_id
1 'polypeptide(L)' 'MFTRLVSSIANSYIVSFLRDFLSGYVDNVDPAQLKASLDKGEVSLSALRLKRDLFDFLSIPVTVVI' A
#
# COMPACT_ATOMS: atom_id res chain seq x y z
N MET A 1 -0.55 6.53 28.83
CA MET A 1 0.73 6.73 28.10
C MET A 1 1.14 5.48 27.33
N PHE A 2 1.12 4.30 27.97
CA PHE A 2 1.42 3.00 27.34
C PHE A 2 0.59 2.68 26.08
N THR A 3 -0.73 2.92 26.12
CA THR A 3 -1.65 2.70 24.99
C THR A 3 -1.34 3.56 23.75
N ARG A 4 -0.90 4.80 23.95
CA ARG A 4 -0.48 5.70 22.86
C ARG A 4 0.81 5.21 22.18
N LEU A 5 1.73 4.66 22.96
CA LEU A 5 3.00 4.15 22.45
C LEU A 5 2.79 2.86 21.64
N VAL A 6 1.96 1.95 22.15
CA VAL A 6 1.57 0.72 21.43
C VAL A 6 0.83 1.06 20.13
N SER A 7 -0.08 2.04 20.18
CA SER A 7 -0.79 2.50 18.98
C SER A 7 0.18 3.10 17.96
N SER A 8 1.15 3.92 18.38
CA SER A 8 2.17 4.47 17.48
C SER A 8 3.05 3.40 16.82
N ILE A 9 3.42 2.35 17.55
CA ILE A 9 4.22 1.24 17.02
C ILE A 9 3.40 0.40 16.03
N ALA A 10 2.17 0.04 16.41
CA ALA A 10 1.26 -0.70 15.53
C ALA A 10 0.99 0.07 14.23
N ASN A 11 0.82 1.39 14.32
CA ASN A 11 0.62 2.28 13.20
C ASN A 11 1.81 2.28 12.23
N SER A 12 3.04 2.40 12.75
CA SER A 12 4.25 2.32 11.94
C SER A 12 4.40 0.94 11.28
N TYR A 13 4.02 -0.12 11.98
CA TYR A 13 4.05 -1.48 11.46
C TYR A 13 3.03 -1.67 10.33
N ILE A 14 1.78 -1.23 10.53
CA ILE A 14 0.71 -1.33 9.53
C ILE A 14 1.09 -0.56 8.25
N VAL A 15 1.62 0.66 8.40
CA VAL A 15 2.09 1.47 7.28
C VAL A 15 3.23 0.78 6.51
N SER A 16 4.20 0.21 7.23
CA SER A 16 5.33 -0.50 6.62
C SER A 16 4.88 -1.79 5.93
N PHE A 17 4.02 -2.57 6.58
CA PHE A 17 3.44 -3.79 6.03
C PHE A 17 2.65 -3.51 4.75
N LEU A 18 1.78 -2.49 4.75
CA LEU A 18 1.02 -2.09 3.58
C LEU A 18 1.94 -1.64 2.45
N ARG A 19 3.00 -0.88 2.77
CA ARG A 19 3.99 -0.46 1.78
C ARG A 19 4.70 -1.65 1.14
N ASP A 20 5.19 -2.58 1.94
CA ASP A 20 5.89 -3.77 1.46
C ASP A 20 4.96 -4.66 0.63
N PHE A 21 3.73 -4.86 1.11
CA PHE A 21 2.70 -5.58 0.37
C PHE A 21 2.44 -4.92 -0.99
N LEU A 22 2.19 -3.61 -1.00
CA LEU A 22 1.93 -2.86 -2.25
C LEU A 22 3.15 -2.79 -3.17
N SER A 23 4.38 -2.83 -2.66
CA SER A 23 5.59 -2.84 -3.48
C SER A 23 5.69 -4.07 -4.40
N GLY A 24 5.03 -5.17 -4.01
CA GLY A 24 4.86 -6.34 -4.86
C GLY A 24 3.99 -6.06 -6.08
N TYR A 25 3.01 -5.16 -5.96
CA TYR A 25 1.97 -4.96 -6.97
C TYR A 25 2.00 -3.62 -7.73
N VAL A 26 2.61 -2.60 -7.12
CA VAL A 26 2.59 -1.22 -7.58
C VAL A 26 4.01 -0.80 -7.95
N ASP A 27 4.14 -0.13 -9.08
CA ASP A 27 5.37 0.49 -9.55
C ASP A 27 5.64 1.79 -8.79
N ASN A 28 6.83 1.91 -8.20
CA ASN A 28 7.27 3.07 -7.41
C ASN A 28 6.26 3.52 -6.34
N VAL A 29 6.08 2.71 -5.29
CA VAL A 29 5.27 3.09 -4.11
C VAL A 29 5.91 4.28 -3.40
N ASP A 30 5.35 5.47 -3.63
CA ASP A 30 5.74 6.70 -2.96
C ASP A 30 5.05 6.75 -1.58
N PRO A 31 5.78 6.96 -0.47
CA PRO A 31 5.17 7.18 0.85
C PRO A 31 4.12 8.31 0.87
N ALA A 32 4.16 9.27 -0.05
CA ALA A 32 3.13 10.31 -0.17
C ALA A 32 1.78 9.79 -0.71
N GLN A 33 1.76 8.65 -1.40
CA GLN A 33 0.56 8.02 -1.97
C GLN A 33 -0.24 7.22 -0.94
N LEU A 34 0.40 6.85 0.17
CA LEU A 34 -0.19 6.12 1.29
C LEU A 34 -0.51 7.10 2.42
N LYS A 35 -1.77 7.49 2.55
CA LYS A 35 -2.26 8.31 3.66
C LYS A 35 -3.02 7.43 4.64
N ALA A 36 -2.41 7.13 5.78
CA ALA A 36 -3.08 6.42 6.86
C ALA A 36 -3.62 7.42 7.90
N SER A 37 -4.94 7.54 7.96
CA SER A 37 -5.67 8.27 9.01
C SER A 37 -6.07 7.29 10.11
N LEU A 38 -5.10 6.99 10.97
CA LEU A 38 -5.20 5.90 11.96
C LEU A 38 -6.19 6.22 13.08
N ASP A 39 -6.43 7.50 13.37
CA ASP A 39 -7.46 7.95 14.32
C ASP A 39 -8.88 7.56 13.87
N LYS A 40 -9.08 7.37 12.56
CA LYS A 40 -10.35 6.93 11.97
C LYS A 40 -10.32 5.46 11.52
N GLY A 41 -9.17 4.78 11.65
CA GLY A 41 -8.95 3.46 11.06
C GLY A 41 -9.01 3.46 9.52
N GLU A 42 -8.80 4.60 8.89
CA GLU A 42 -8.90 4.77 7.44
C GLU A 42 -7.52 4.75 6.80
N VAL A 43 -7.36 4.01 5.70
CA VAL A 43 -6.17 4.07 4.84
C VAL A 43 -6.61 4.45 3.44
N SER A 44 -6.06 5.54 2.93
CA SER A 44 -6.31 6.03 1.58
C SER A 44 -5.07 5.87 0.73
N LEU A 45 -5.26 5.25 -0.44
CA LEU A 45 -4.24 5.07 -1.46
C LEU A 45 -4.64 5.87 -2.69
N SER A 46 -3.72 6.66 -3.24
CA SER A 46 -4.03 7.54 -4.36
C SER A 46 -2.91 7.54 -5.40
N ALA A 47 -3.28 7.62 -6.68
CA ALA A 47 -2.37 7.63 -7.82
C ALA A 47 -1.44 6.39 -7.93
N LEU A 48 -1.87 5.22 -7.44
CA LEU A 48 -1.11 3.98 -7.60
C LEU A 48 -0.97 3.62 -9.08
N ARG A 49 0.24 3.24 -9.49
CA ARG A 49 0.50 2.65 -10.81
C ARG A 49 0.75 1.17 -10.64
N LEU A 50 -0.10 0.32 -11.19
CA LEU A 50 0.12 -1.12 -11.14
C LEU A 50 1.32 -1.49 -12.01
N LYS A 51 2.10 -2.46 -11.54
CA LYS A 51 3.13 -3.12 -12.36
C LYS A 51 2.47 -3.77 -13.56
N ARG A 52 3.07 -3.63 -14.74
CA ARG A 52 2.51 -4.21 -15.98
C ARG A 52 2.58 -5.74 -15.98
N ASP A 53 3.67 -6.24 -15.40
CA ASP A 53 4.03 -7.64 -15.19
C ASP A 53 3.16 -8.35 -14.13
N LEU A 54 2.30 -7.60 -13.43
CA LEU A 54 1.43 -8.17 -12.40
C LEU A 54 0.47 -9.23 -12.91
N PHE A 55 0.06 -9.13 -14.16
CA PHE A 55 -0.93 -10.01 -14.76
C PHE A 55 -0.30 -11.06 -15.69
N ASP A 56 1.03 -11.06 -15.83
CA ASP A 56 1.75 -12.01 -16.69
C ASP A 56 1.55 -13.46 -16.20
N PHE A 57 1.39 -13.67 -14.88
CA PHE A 57 1.12 -15.01 -14.32
C PHE A 57 -0.22 -15.59 -14.76
N LEU A 58 -1.18 -14.75 -15.16
CA LEU A 58 -2.48 -15.23 -15.62
C LEU A 58 -2.38 -15.83 -17.03
N SER A 59 -1.29 -15.62 -17.77
CA SER A 59 -1.10 -16.08 -19.16
C SER A 59 -2.26 -15.70 -20.09
N ILE A 60 -2.98 -14.63 -19.74
CA ILE A 60 -4.09 -14.10 -20.52
C ILE A 60 -3.55 -12.91 -21.31
N PRO A 61 -3.79 -12.78 -22.62
CA PRO A 61 -3.36 -11.64 -23.42
C PRO A 61 -4.22 -10.40 -23.10
N VAL A 62 -4.18 -9.94 -21.85
CA VAL A 62 -4.90 -8.74 -21.39
C VAL A 62 -3.86 -7.64 -21.20
N THR A 63 -3.89 -6.66 -22.10
CA THR A 63 -3.14 -5.43 -21.90
C THR A 63 -3.93 -4.54 -20.95
N VAL A 64 -3.42 -4.34 -19.73
CA VAL A 64 -4.03 -3.40 -18.77
C VAL A 64 -3.74 -1.99 -19.23
N VAL A 65 -4.74 -1.31 -19.79
CA VAL A 65 -4.69 0.11 -20.14
C VAL A 65 -5.20 0.89 -18.92
N ILE A 66 -4.29 1.62 -18.26
CA ILE A 66 -4.55 2.47 -17.08
C ILE A 66 -4.59 3.93 -17.52
#